data_AF-A0A7X6CNI0-F1
#
_entry.id   AF-A0A7X6CNI0-F1
#
_cell.length_a   1.000
_cell.length_b   1.000
_cell.length_c   1.000
_cell.angle_alpha   90.00
_cell.angle_beta   90.00
_cell.angle_gamma   90.00
#
_symmetry.space_group_name_H-M   'P 1'
#
loop_
_entity.id
_entity.type
_entity.pdbx_description
1 polymer ?
#
loop_
_entity_poly.entity_id
_entity_poly.type
_entity_poly.pdbx_seq_one_letter_code
_entity_poly.pdbx_strand_id
1 'polypeptide(L)'
;MAEIIEQDILDYSVEVGSGCEWIGNGSEPQWNNPKSTKAYDHIARHHGPKLKPHELIGRAAGSRDDQGQWLNAEDWIIAEQLVPKYRGAYIIDFHRPIGRVYHPIER
;
A
#
# COMPACT_ATOMS: atom_id res chain seq x y z
N MET A 1 16.80 -4.82 -7.03
CA MET A 1 15.39 -4.64 -7.46
C MET A 1 14.53 -4.92 -6.23
N ALA A 2 13.29 -4.44 -6.17
CA ALA A 2 12.43 -4.74 -5.02
C ALA A 2 12.16 -6.25 -4.96
N GLU A 3 12.12 -6.83 -3.75
CA GLU A 3 11.90 -8.25 -3.53
C GLU A 3 11.05 -8.52 -2.30
N ILE A 4 10.33 -9.64 -2.28
CA ILE A 4 9.56 -10.09 -1.12
C ILE A 4 10.50 -10.86 -0.21
N ILE A 5 10.68 -10.37 1.02
CA ILE A 5 11.58 -10.99 2.02
C ILE A 5 10.81 -11.81 3.06
N GLU A 6 9.51 -11.54 3.23
CA GLU A 6 8.62 -12.30 4.10
C GLU A 6 7.21 -12.34 3.51
N GLN A 7 6.54 -13.48 3.67
CA GLN A 7 5.16 -13.66 3.24
C GLN A 7 4.40 -14.55 4.24
N ASP A 8 3.18 -14.14 4.55
CA ASP A 8 2.20 -14.92 5.31
C ASP A 8 0.85 -14.88 4.58
N ILE A 9 0.55 -15.94 3.84
CA ILE A 9 -0.69 -16.05 3.06
C ILE A 9 -1.78 -16.58 3.97
N LEU A 10 -2.83 -15.79 4.15
CA LEU A 10 -3.97 -16.13 5.00
C LEU A 10 -5.06 -16.91 4.26
N ASP A 11 -5.20 -16.67 2.95
CA ASP A 11 -6.23 -17.32 2.13
C ASP A 11 -5.82 -17.40 0.65
N TYR A 12 -5.72 -18.63 0.14
CA TYR A 12 -5.40 -18.93 -1.25
C TYR A 12 -6.62 -18.92 -2.19
N SER A 13 -7.84 -18.87 -1.65
CA SER A 13 -9.07 -18.90 -2.44
C SER A 13 -9.49 -17.53 -2.97
N VAL A 14 -8.87 -16.46 -2.46
CA VAL A 14 -9.16 -15.08 -2.83
C VAL A 14 -7.99 -14.52 -3.63
N GLU A 15 -8.24 -14.26 -4.90
CA GLU A 15 -7.29 -13.60 -5.82
C GLU A 15 -7.78 -12.19 -6.17
N VAL A 16 -7.01 -11.15 -5.80
CA VAL A 16 -7.37 -9.75 -6.07
C VAL A 16 -6.14 -8.93 -6.45
N GLY A 17 -6.25 -8.19 -7.55
CA GLY A 17 -5.26 -7.22 -8.02
C GLY A 17 -4.92 -7.41 -9.50
N SER A 18 -3.79 -6.86 -9.92
CA SER A 18 -3.31 -6.96 -11.31
C SER A 18 -3.11 -8.41 -11.74
N GLY A 19 -3.48 -8.72 -12.98
CA GLY A 19 -3.36 -10.07 -13.53
C GLY A 19 -4.49 -11.05 -13.14
N CYS A 20 -5.38 -10.67 -12.23
CA CYS A 20 -6.61 -11.40 -11.94
C CYS A 20 -7.77 -10.90 -12.82
N GLU A 21 -8.75 -11.76 -13.09
CA GLU A 21 -9.97 -11.35 -13.79
C GLU A 21 -10.77 -10.34 -12.96
N TRP A 22 -11.17 -9.24 -13.58
CA TRP A 22 -12.03 -8.24 -12.94
C TRP A 22 -13.48 -8.71 -12.92
N ILE A 23 -13.95 -9.08 -11.72
CA ILE A 23 -15.33 -9.54 -11.48
C ILE A 23 -16.27 -8.46 -10.92
N GLY A 24 -15.82 -7.21 -10.83
CA GLY A 24 -16.58 -6.11 -10.24
C GLY A 24 -17.40 -5.29 -11.24
N ASN A 25 -18.05 -4.24 -10.75
CA ASN A 25 -18.93 -3.38 -11.57
C ASN A 25 -18.19 -2.18 -12.20
N GLY A 26 -18.63 -1.79 -13.40
CA GLY A 26 -18.11 -0.64 -14.15
C GLY A 26 -16.73 -0.90 -14.76
N SER A 27 -15.97 0.17 -15.06
CA SER A 27 -14.65 0.06 -15.69
C SER A 27 -13.63 -0.60 -14.77
N GLU A 28 -12.81 -1.50 -15.31
CA GLU A 28 -11.74 -2.17 -14.57
C GLU A 28 -10.76 -1.17 -13.91
N PRO A 29 -10.16 -1.50 -12.74
CA PRO A 29 -9.08 -0.72 -12.17
C PRO A 29 -7.88 -0.61 -13.14
N GLN A 30 -7.27 0.57 -13.18
CA GLN A 30 -6.09 0.81 -14.01
C GLN A 30 -4.83 0.52 -13.19
N TRP A 31 -4.45 -0.75 -13.09
CA TRP A 31 -3.36 -1.21 -12.20
C TRP A 31 -2.00 -0.56 -12.49
N ASN A 32 -1.72 -0.22 -13.76
CA ASN A 32 -0.47 0.44 -14.17
C ASN A 32 -0.51 1.97 -14.08
N ASN A 33 -1.54 2.55 -13.47
CA ASN A 33 -1.71 3.99 -13.31
C ASN A 33 -1.79 4.32 -11.81
N PRO A 34 -0.80 5.01 -11.21
CA PRO A 34 -0.81 5.32 -9.78
C PRO A 34 -1.96 6.26 -9.39
N LYS A 35 -2.55 6.95 -10.37
CA LYS A 35 -3.71 7.84 -10.17
C LYS A 35 -5.04 7.09 -10.29
N SER A 36 -5.03 5.78 -10.50
CA SER A 36 -6.26 4.99 -10.56
C SER A 36 -6.99 5.08 -9.23
N THR A 37 -8.13 5.76 -9.21
CA THR A 37 -8.95 5.88 -8.01
C THR A 37 -9.60 4.54 -7.64
N LYS A 38 -9.77 3.61 -8.58
CA LYS A 38 -10.32 2.30 -8.26
C LYS A 38 -9.30 1.38 -7.59
N ALA A 39 -8.03 1.47 -7.97
CA ALA A 39 -6.97 0.64 -7.38
C ALA A 39 -6.32 1.29 -6.14
N TYR A 40 -6.02 2.59 -6.21
CA TYR A 40 -5.06 3.23 -5.28
C TYR A 40 -5.63 4.42 -4.50
N ASP A 41 -6.94 4.65 -4.52
CA ASP A 41 -7.53 5.81 -3.84
C ASP A 41 -7.33 5.80 -2.33
N HIS A 42 -7.47 4.62 -1.70
CA HIS A 42 -7.26 4.50 -0.26
C HIS A 42 -5.81 4.83 0.12
N ILE A 43 -4.84 4.17 -0.51
CA ILE A 43 -3.42 4.42 -0.23
C ILE A 43 -3.03 5.87 -0.56
N ALA A 44 -3.55 6.46 -1.63
CA ALA A 44 -3.29 7.85 -1.98
C ALA A 44 -3.82 8.84 -0.92
N ARG A 45 -5.02 8.60 -0.39
CA ARG A 45 -5.66 9.48 0.61
C ARG A 45 -5.09 9.33 2.01
N HIS A 46 -4.69 8.11 2.39
CA HIS A 46 -4.30 7.81 3.77
C HIS A 46 -2.80 7.69 3.98
N HIS A 47 -2.05 7.32 2.95
CA HIS A 47 -0.61 7.06 3.04
C HIS A 47 0.21 7.70 1.91
N GLY A 48 -0.41 8.52 1.06
CA GLY A 48 0.22 9.05 -0.14
C GLY A 48 1.21 10.20 0.07
N PRO A 49 1.99 10.53 -0.97
CA PRO A 49 3.07 11.52 -0.92
C PRO A 49 2.61 12.95 -0.68
N LYS A 50 1.33 13.24 -0.92
CA LYS A 50 0.75 14.58 -0.75
C LYS A 50 0.29 14.88 0.67
N LEU A 51 0.28 13.89 1.56
CA LEU A 51 -0.09 14.10 2.96
C LEU A 51 0.97 14.91 3.70
N LYS A 52 0.50 15.79 4.56
CA LYS A 52 1.37 16.61 5.41
C LYS A 52 1.75 15.80 6.64
N PRO A 53 2.99 15.93 7.15
CA PRO A 53 3.46 15.20 8.33
C PRO A 53 2.52 15.29 9.54
N HIS A 54 1.93 16.47 9.81
CA HIS A 54 1.05 16.65 10.97
C HIS A 54 -0.25 15.82 10.90
N GLU A 55 -0.74 15.53 9.69
CA GLU A 55 -1.94 14.68 9.50
C GLU A 55 -1.64 13.23 9.93
N LEU A 56 -0.43 12.76 9.62
CA LEU A 56 0.02 11.41 9.96
C LEU A 56 0.44 11.30 11.43
N ILE A 57 1.12 12.31 11.97
CA ILE A 57 1.44 12.39 13.41
C ILE A 57 0.15 12.39 14.24
N GLY A 58 -0.85 13.19 13.84
CA GLY A 58 -2.15 13.23 14.51
C GLY A 58 -2.87 11.88 14.46
N ARG A 59 -2.81 11.18 13.31
CA ARG A 59 -3.36 9.81 13.19
C ARG A 59 -2.61 8.80 14.03
N ALA A 60 -1.28 8.84 14.07
CA ALA A 60 -0.47 7.94 14.88
C ALA A 60 -0.79 8.12 16.37
N ALA A 61 -0.85 9.36 16.83
CA ALA A 61 -1.25 9.67 18.22
C ALA A 61 -2.68 9.22 18.56
N GLY A 62 -3.62 9.35 17.62
CA GLY A 62 -5.02 8.98 17.82
C GLY A 62 -5.28 7.46 17.79
N SER A 63 -4.65 6.75 16.85
CA SER A 63 -4.78 5.29 16.71
C SER A 63 -3.91 4.50 17.68
N ARG A 64 -2.82 5.12 18.18
CA ARG A 64 -1.73 4.43 18.89
C ARG A 64 -0.99 3.41 18.02
N ASP A 65 -1.07 3.57 16.70
CA ASP A 65 -0.41 2.72 15.72
C ASP A 65 0.49 3.55 14.79
N ASP A 66 1.53 2.91 14.27
CA ASP A 66 2.43 3.51 13.29
C ASP A 66 1.68 3.93 12.02
N GLN A 67 2.03 5.10 11.49
CA GLN A 67 1.46 5.62 10.24
C GLN A 67 2.54 5.77 9.18
N GLY A 68 2.47 4.95 8.14
CA GLY A 68 3.37 5.03 6.99
C GLY A 68 2.98 6.11 5.98
N GLN A 69 3.98 6.74 5.36
CA GLN A 69 3.84 7.63 4.21
C GLN A 69 4.74 7.16 3.07
N TRP A 70 4.16 6.93 1.91
CA TRP A 70 4.89 6.73 0.66
C TRP A 70 5.38 8.07 0.11
N LEU A 71 6.64 8.15 -0.32
CA LEU A 71 7.20 9.35 -0.94
C LEU A 71 7.01 9.38 -2.47
N ASN A 72 6.81 8.22 -3.09
CA ASN A 72 6.54 8.09 -4.52
C ASN A 72 5.35 7.15 -4.75
N ALA A 73 4.40 7.60 -5.57
CA ALA A 73 3.22 6.82 -5.92
C ALA A 73 3.55 5.63 -6.83
N GLU A 74 4.61 5.70 -7.63
CA GLU A 74 5.02 4.56 -8.46
C GLU A 74 5.44 3.34 -7.61
N ASP A 75 5.91 3.59 -6.38
CA ASP A 75 6.39 2.52 -5.51
C ASP A 75 5.26 1.60 -5.04
N TRP A 76 4.02 2.10 -4.91
CA TRP A 76 2.89 1.23 -4.60
C TRP A 76 2.45 0.38 -5.80
N ILE A 77 2.72 0.80 -7.05
CA ILE A 77 2.47 -0.05 -8.22
C ILE A 77 3.47 -1.19 -8.22
N ILE A 78 4.75 -0.88 -7.98
CA ILE A 78 5.80 -1.90 -7.89
C ILE A 78 5.44 -2.92 -6.81
N ALA A 79 5.02 -2.46 -5.62
CA ALA A 79 4.57 -3.33 -4.54
C ALA A 79 3.37 -4.19 -4.96
N GLU A 80 2.33 -3.56 -5.53
CA GLU A 80 1.12 -4.24 -5.99
C GLU A 80 1.46 -5.33 -7.00
N GLN A 81 2.24 -5.02 -8.03
CA GLN A 81 2.57 -5.97 -9.10
C GLN A 81 3.48 -7.11 -8.64
N LEU A 82 4.40 -6.83 -7.71
CA LEU A 82 5.34 -7.82 -7.19
C LEU A 82 4.67 -8.87 -6.30
N VAL A 83 3.71 -8.46 -5.48
CA VAL A 83 3.08 -9.31 -4.46
C VAL A 83 2.14 -10.35 -5.10
N PRO A 84 2.18 -11.64 -4.67
CA PRO A 84 1.17 -12.62 -5.04
C PRO A 84 -0.23 -12.11 -4.73
N LYS A 85 -1.20 -12.35 -5.61
CA LYS A 85 -2.55 -11.77 -5.50
C LYS A 85 -3.43 -12.47 -4.46
N TYR A 86 -2.82 -13.17 -3.51
CA TYR A 86 -3.50 -13.82 -2.40
C TYR A 86 -3.63 -12.89 -1.21
N ARG A 87 -4.69 -13.07 -0.43
CA ARG A 87 -4.88 -12.33 0.81
C ARG A 87 -3.83 -12.76 1.84
N GLY A 88 -3.05 -11.80 2.33
CA GLY A 88 -1.96 -12.06 3.26
C GLY A 88 -1.21 -10.81 3.69
N ALA A 89 -0.13 -11.01 4.42
CA ALA A 89 0.86 -10.00 4.75
C ALA A 89 2.16 -10.29 3.99
N TYR A 90 2.75 -9.24 3.41
CA TYR A 90 3.98 -9.34 2.62
C TYR A 90 4.92 -8.23 3.04
N ILE A 91 6.18 -8.56 3.31
CA ILE A 91 7.25 -7.58 3.55
C ILE A 91 8.10 -7.51 2.28
N ILE A 92 8.17 -6.31 1.71
CA ILE A 92 8.91 -6.03 0.49
C ILE A 92 10.13 -5.17 0.84
N ASP A 93 11.32 -5.63 0.49
CA ASP A 93 12.52 -4.81 0.53
C ASP A 93 12.72 -4.11 -0.82
N PHE A 94 12.66 -2.78 -0.82
CA PHE A 94 12.91 -1.97 -2.02
C PHE A 94 14.39 -1.66 -2.25
N HIS A 95 15.28 -2.00 -1.32
CA HIS A 95 16.71 -1.69 -1.35
C HIS A 95 17.01 -0.18 -1.44
N ARG A 96 16.04 0.64 -1.04
CA ARG A 96 16.13 2.10 -0.92
C ARG A 96 15.03 2.64 0.00
N PRO A 97 15.18 3.86 0.54
CA PRO A 97 14.07 4.53 1.21
C PRO A 97 12.87 4.73 0.26
N ILE A 98 11.68 4.34 0.73
CA ILE A 98 10.40 4.50 0.01
C ILE A 98 9.43 5.45 0.70
N GLY A 99 9.72 5.82 1.94
CA GLY A 99 8.72 6.36 2.83
C GLY A 99 9.24 6.94 4.13
N ARG A 100 8.29 7.32 4.97
CA ARG A 100 8.48 7.71 6.37
C ARG A 100 7.50 6.94 7.23
N VAL A 101 7.86 6.68 8.47
CA VAL A 101 6.95 6.15 9.48
C VAL A 101 6.83 7.17 10.60
N TYR A 102 5.61 7.45 11.01
CA TYR A 102 5.29 8.32 12.14
C TYR A 102 4.80 7.45 13.28
N HIS A 103 5.55 7.45 14.38
CA HIS A 103 5.26 6.64 15.56
C HIS A 103 4.31 7.38 16.51
N PRO A 104 3.46 6.66 17.26
CA PRO A 104 2.71 7.25 18.36
C PRO A 104 3.68 7.78 19.43
N ILE A 105 3.36 8.93 20.01
CA ILE A 105 4.11 9.44 21.16
C ILE A 105 3.63 8.65 22.38
N GLU A 106 4.51 7.81 22.94
CA GLU A 106 4.28 7.19 24.24
C GLU A 106 4.15 8.29 25.31
N ARG A 107 3.11 8.20 26.15
CA ARG A 107 2.86 9.11 27.26
C ARG A 107 3.31 8.52 28.57
#